data_AF-A0A1L9PHR0-F1
#
_entry.id   AF-A0A1L9PHR0-F1
#
_cell.length_a   1.000
_cell.length_b   1.000
_cell.length_c   1.000
_cell.angle_alpha   90.00
_cell.angle_beta   90.00
_cell.angle_gamma   90.00
#
_symmetry.space_group_name_H-M   'P 1'
#
loop_
_entity.id
_entity.type
_entity.pdbx_description
1 polymer ?
#
loop_
_entity_poly.entity_id
_entity_poly.type
_entity_poly.pdbx_seq_one_letter_code
_entity_poly.pdbx_strand_id
1 'polypeptide(L)'
;MDGRRADEDTLDDVNICIFDYMLCMAIHTAINATGNNTGEWDVTCIEDTTQSKQLKLRHPVLKSILPPSQMLPVAIRMKVQVLEMIKMLNSAVQIEPNVLVEMVSMLVSTCNVPGMEVIKQRAADIAIQLCIHAIFRTGPTTLLHGLVDIMRMLEPPILLQLERGKLEGLSRAETQQLKQKIGLD
;
A
#
# COMPACT_ATOMS: atom_id res chain seq x y z
N MET A 1 -28.40 -11.20 -25.98
CA MET A 1 -27.00 -10.91 -25.63
C MET A 1 -26.72 -11.70 -24.36
N ASP A 2 -25.97 -12.80 -24.47
CA ASP A 2 -25.60 -13.61 -23.32
C ASP A 2 -24.72 -12.78 -22.40
N GLY A 3 -25.17 -12.59 -21.16
CA GLY A 3 -24.41 -11.92 -20.11
C GLY A 3 -23.22 -12.78 -19.73
N ARG A 4 -22.11 -12.63 -20.45
CA ARG A 4 -20.82 -13.20 -20.08
C ARG A 4 -20.38 -12.52 -18.78
N ARG A 5 -20.77 -13.11 -17.66
CA ARG A 5 -20.11 -12.86 -16.38
C ARG A 5 -18.71 -13.41 -16.50
N ALA A 6 -17.71 -12.66 -16.02
CA ALA A 6 -16.40 -13.24 -15.78
C ALA A 6 -16.54 -14.47 -14.87
N ASP A 7 -15.70 -15.47 -15.06
CA ASP A 7 -15.54 -16.52 -14.06
C ASP A 7 -15.15 -15.90 -12.71
N GLU A 8 -15.49 -16.60 -11.64
CA GLU A 8 -15.33 -16.12 -10.26
C GLU A 8 -13.87 -15.83 -9.93
N ASP A 9 -12.94 -16.65 -10.45
CA ASP A 9 -11.50 -16.48 -10.28
C ASP A 9 -11.00 -15.17 -10.94
N THR A 10 -11.41 -14.89 -12.18
CA THR A 10 -11.07 -13.64 -12.87
C THR A 10 -11.63 -12.42 -12.15
N LEU A 11 -12.84 -12.53 -11.57
CA LEU A 11 -13.44 -11.45 -10.81
C LEU A 11 -12.63 -11.14 -9.54
N ASP A 12 -12.17 -12.17 -8.84
CA ASP A 12 -11.35 -12.02 -7.64
C ASP A 12 -9.98 -11.39 -7.96
N ASP A 13 -9.31 -11.82 -9.03
CA ASP A 13 -8.05 -11.23 -9.47
C ASP A 13 -8.18 -9.74 -9.81
N VAL A 14 -9.27 -9.37 -10.49
CA VAL A 14 -9.56 -7.96 -10.82
C VAL A 14 -9.84 -7.16 -9.56
N ASN A 15 -10.63 -7.69 -8.62
CA ASN A 15 -10.92 -7.04 -7.35
C ASN A 15 -9.65 -6.83 -6.52
N ILE A 16 -8.75 -7.81 -6.51
CA ILE A 16 -7.43 -7.72 -5.86
C ILE A 16 -6.59 -6.61 -6.49
N CYS A 17 -6.53 -6.52 -7.83
CA CYS A 17 -5.80 -5.47 -8.51
C CYS A 17 -6.34 -4.06 -8.21
N ILE A 18 -7.67 -3.92 -8.23
CA ILE A 18 -8.36 -2.66 -7.90
C ILE A 18 -8.09 -2.27 -6.44
N PHE A 19 -8.13 -3.24 -5.53
CA PHE A 19 -7.81 -3.01 -4.12
C PHE A 19 -6.38 -2.57 -3.89
N ASP A 20 -5.42 -3.27 -4.51
CA ASP A 20 -4.00 -2.95 -4.35
C ASP A 20 -3.70 -1.52 -4.82
N TYR A 21 -4.31 -1.10 -5.93
CA TYR A 21 -4.26 0.27 -6.41
C TYR A 21 -4.84 1.26 -5.38
N MET A 22 -6.08 1.07 -4.95
CA MET A 22 -6.73 1.96 -3.98
C MET A 22 -5.97 2.05 -2.66
N LEU A 23 -5.37 0.94 -2.21
CA LEU A 23 -4.59 0.86 -1.00
C LEU A 23 -3.30 1.68 -1.11
N CYS A 24 -2.56 1.54 -2.22
CA CYS A 24 -1.40 2.38 -2.49
C CYS A 24 -1.76 3.87 -2.56
N MET A 25 -2.89 4.22 -3.17
CA MET A 25 -3.39 5.61 -3.21
C MET A 25 -3.70 6.16 -1.80
N ALA A 26 -4.34 5.34 -0.96
CA ALA A 26 -4.66 5.72 0.41
C ALA A 26 -3.40 5.93 1.27
N ILE A 27 -2.38 5.08 1.10
CA ILE A 27 -1.09 5.20 1.77
C ILE A 27 -0.38 6.48 1.36
N HIS A 28 -0.32 6.76 0.06
CA HIS A 28 0.28 7.99 -0.48
C HIS A 28 -0.40 9.24 0.08
N THR A 29 -1.73 9.26 0.07
CA THR A 29 -2.52 10.37 0.63
C THR A 29 -2.24 10.57 2.12
N ALA A 30 -2.15 9.48 2.88
CA ALA A 30 -1.90 9.53 4.31
C ALA A 30 -0.47 10.03 4.63
N ILE A 31 0.53 9.69 3.81
CA ILE A 31 1.90 10.19 3.96
C ILE A 31 1.95 11.70 3.68
N ASN A 32 1.36 12.17 2.58
CA ASN A 32 1.42 13.57 2.18
C ASN A 32 0.65 14.51 3.14
N ALA A 33 -0.38 14.01 3.81
CA ALA A 33 -1.09 14.76 4.85
C ALA A 33 -0.19 15.19 6.02
N THR A 34 0.99 14.56 6.17
CA THR A 34 1.96 14.84 7.23
C THR A 34 2.91 16.00 6.91
N GLY A 35 2.78 16.66 5.75
CA GLY A 35 3.56 17.85 5.38
C GLY A 35 5.02 17.59 4.98
N ASN A 36 5.52 16.37 5.13
CA ASN A 36 6.81 15.93 4.60
C ASN A 36 6.63 15.48 3.16
N ASN A 37 6.87 16.38 2.20
CA ASN A 37 7.09 16.01 0.80
C ASN A 37 8.41 15.22 0.68
N THR A 38 8.37 13.93 0.99
CA THR A 38 9.40 12.99 0.55
C THR A 38 9.17 12.75 -0.94
N GLY A 39 9.65 13.70 -1.76
CA GLY A 39 9.44 13.83 -3.20
C GLY A 39 10.05 12.72 -4.07
N GLU A 40 9.90 11.47 -3.66
CA GLU A 40 10.49 10.30 -4.31
C GLU A 40 9.58 9.07 -4.13
N TRP A 41 8.28 9.31 -4.00
CA TRP A 41 7.29 8.49 -4.66
C TRP A 41 6.90 9.32 -5.88
N ASP A 42 7.59 9.13 -7.01
CA ASP A 42 7.27 9.84 -8.25
C ASP A 42 5.92 9.33 -8.77
N VAL A 43 4.87 9.94 -8.23
CA VAL A 43 3.47 9.79 -8.65
C VAL A 43 2.99 11.14 -9.17
N THR A 44 3.81 11.78 -9.98
CA THR A 44 3.48 13.01 -10.73
C THR A 44 2.20 12.87 -11.58
N CYS A 45 1.73 11.65 -11.88
CA CYS A 45 0.43 11.41 -12.50
C CYS A 45 -0.78 11.55 -11.55
N ILE A 46 -0.57 11.72 -10.23
CA ILE A 46 -1.63 11.87 -9.22
C ILE A 46 -2.01 13.34 -8.99
N GLU A 47 -1.16 14.30 -9.39
CA GLU A 47 -1.45 15.72 -9.18
C GLU A 47 -2.76 16.15 -9.87
N ASP A 48 -3.09 15.56 -11.03
CA ASP A 48 -4.34 15.83 -11.75
C ASP A 48 -5.60 15.32 -11.02
N THR A 49 -5.48 14.36 -10.10
CA THR A 49 -6.62 13.85 -9.30
C THR A 49 -6.75 14.54 -7.94
N THR A 50 -5.69 15.21 -7.47
CA THR A 50 -5.65 15.87 -6.15
C THR A 50 -6.47 17.16 -6.05
N GLN A 51 -6.97 17.70 -7.16
CA GLN A 51 -8.00 18.76 -7.10
C GLN A 51 -9.37 18.24 -6.67
N SER A 52 -9.59 16.91 -6.66
CA SER A 52 -10.81 16.33 -6.14
C SER A 52 -10.72 16.17 -4.62
N LYS A 53 -11.15 17.23 -3.93
CA LYS A 53 -11.43 17.25 -2.49
C LYS A 53 -12.02 15.90 -2.03
N GLN A 54 -11.35 15.28 -1.05
CA GLN A 54 -11.93 14.29 -0.14
C GLN A 54 -12.38 12.97 -0.80
N LEU A 55 -11.41 12.16 -1.24
CA LEU A 55 -11.60 10.71 -1.19
C LEU A 55 -11.58 10.28 0.30
N LYS A 56 -12.70 10.52 1.00
CA LYS A 56 -13.01 9.86 2.27
C LYS A 56 -13.21 8.37 1.97
N LEU A 57 -12.10 7.64 1.84
CA LEU A 57 -12.11 6.19 1.82
C LEU A 57 -12.63 5.70 3.17
N ARG A 58 -13.95 5.53 3.26
CA ARG A 58 -14.59 4.83 4.37
C ARG A 58 -14.25 3.35 4.22
N HIS A 59 -13.30 2.94 5.04
CA HIS A 59 -12.88 1.59 5.42
C HIS A 59 -13.93 0.43 5.28
N PRO A 60 -15.24 0.59 5.55
CA PRO A 60 -16.20 -0.49 5.33
C PRO A 60 -16.37 -0.96 3.87
N VAL A 61 -16.24 -0.10 2.87
CA VAL A 61 -16.50 -0.48 1.46
C VAL A 61 -15.41 -1.42 0.93
N LEU A 62 -14.17 -1.23 1.37
CA LEU A 62 -13.05 -2.07 0.96
C LEU A 62 -13.11 -3.47 1.58
N LYS A 63 -13.58 -3.58 2.84
CA LYS A 63 -13.74 -4.87 3.53
C LYS A 63 -14.88 -5.73 2.97
N SER A 64 -15.88 -5.13 2.33
CA SER A 64 -17.03 -5.86 1.79
C SER A 64 -16.82 -6.44 0.39
N ILE A 65 -15.79 -6.00 -0.34
CA ILE A 65 -15.56 -6.37 -1.75
C ILE A 65 -14.49 -7.48 -1.88
N LEU A 66 -13.70 -7.73 -0.83
CA LEU A 66 -12.55 -8.62 -0.90
C LEU A 66 -12.69 -9.85 -0.02
N PRO A 67 -11.94 -10.92 -0.34
CA PRO A 67 -11.79 -12.07 0.53
C PRO A 67 -11.35 -11.65 1.94
N PRO A 68 -11.64 -12.46 2.97
CA PRO A 68 -11.11 -12.25 4.31
C PRO A 68 -9.58 -12.05 4.27
N SER A 69 -9.05 -11.16 5.12
CA SER A 69 -7.64 -10.73 5.08
C SER A 69 -6.61 -11.87 5.12
N GLN A 70 -6.99 -13.06 5.61
CA GLN A 70 -6.13 -14.26 5.63
C GLN A 70 -5.91 -14.89 4.24
N MET A 71 -6.78 -14.62 3.26
CA MET A 71 -6.67 -15.14 1.89
C MET A 71 -6.01 -14.17 0.91
N LEU A 72 -5.73 -12.93 1.35
CA LEU A 72 -5.05 -11.94 0.50
C LEU A 72 -3.57 -12.30 0.31
N PRO A 73 -2.98 -12.00 -0.86
CA PRO A 73 -1.54 -12.07 -1.08
C PRO A 73 -0.74 -11.36 0.01
N VAL A 74 0.44 -11.91 0.34
CA VAL A 74 1.30 -11.41 1.45
C VAL A 74 1.58 -9.91 1.30
N ALA A 75 1.95 -9.47 0.10
CA ALA A 75 2.23 -8.07 -0.19
C ALA A 75 1.04 -7.14 0.14
N ILE A 76 -0.18 -7.56 -0.17
CA ILE A 76 -1.39 -6.77 0.10
C ILE A 76 -1.65 -6.68 1.60
N ARG A 77 -1.47 -7.77 2.35
CA ARG A 77 -1.61 -7.74 3.82
C ARG A 77 -0.60 -6.78 4.45
N MET A 78 0.63 -6.74 3.95
CA MET A 78 1.66 -5.81 4.39
C MET A 78 1.26 -4.36 4.10
N LYS A 79 0.76 -4.06 2.90
CA LYS A 79 0.26 -2.72 2.54
C LYS A 79 -0.89 -2.29 3.46
N VAL A 80 -1.80 -3.21 3.84
CA VAL A 80 -2.90 -2.91 4.78
C VAL A 80 -2.34 -2.55 6.16
N GLN A 81 -1.42 -3.34 6.69
CA GLN A 81 -0.79 -3.07 7.99
C GLN A 81 -0.03 -1.73 7.97
N VAL A 82 0.68 -1.41 6.89
CA VAL A 82 1.33 -0.10 6.69
C VAL A 82 0.32 1.04 6.74
N LEU A 83 -0.80 0.94 6.02
CA LEU A 83 -1.83 1.97 6.03
C LEU A 83 -2.41 2.18 7.44
N GLU A 84 -2.68 1.11 8.16
CA GLU A 84 -3.20 1.18 9.53
C GLU A 84 -2.20 1.86 10.47
N MET A 85 -0.91 1.51 10.39
CA MET A 85 0.14 2.17 11.17
C MET A 85 0.25 3.66 10.87
N ILE A 86 0.25 4.07 9.59
CA ILE A 86 0.29 5.49 9.20
C ILE A 86 -0.93 6.24 9.74
N LYS A 87 -2.12 5.64 9.66
CA LYS A 87 -3.35 6.25 10.21
C LYS A 87 -3.26 6.44 11.71
N MET A 88 -2.72 5.46 12.44
CA MET A 88 -2.53 5.61 13.89
C MET A 88 -1.54 6.74 14.17
N LEU A 89 -0.36 6.74 13.52
CA LEU A 89 0.67 7.77 13.70
C LEU A 89 0.17 9.19 13.38
N ASN A 90 -0.74 9.33 12.41
CA ASN A 90 -1.35 10.61 12.03
C ASN A 90 -2.57 10.98 12.88
N SER A 91 -3.06 10.09 13.74
CA SER A 91 -4.19 10.40 14.61
C SER A 91 -3.75 11.34 15.74
N ALA A 92 -4.56 12.35 16.04
CA ALA A 92 -4.31 13.31 17.13
C ALA A 92 -4.50 12.69 18.54
N VAL A 93 -4.73 11.38 18.63
CA VAL A 93 -5.01 10.65 19.85
C VAL A 93 -3.70 10.06 20.37
N GLN A 94 -3.46 10.14 21.69
CA GLN A 94 -2.33 9.43 22.29
C GLN A 94 -2.50 7.93 22.05
N ILE A 95 -1.68 7.36 21.18
CA ILE A 95 -1.64 5.94 20.90
C ILE A 95 -1.02 5.25 22.12
N GLU A 96 -1.68 4.22 22.64
CA GLU A 96 -1.05 3.38 23.65
C GLU A 96 0.12 2.61 23.02
N PRO A 97 1.34 2.69 23.59
CA PRO A 97 2.52 2.02 23.07
C PRO A 97 2.32 0.54 22.73
N ASN A 98 1.51 -0.17 23.53
CA ASN A 98 1.23 -1.59 23.37
C ASN A 98 0.56 -1.90 22.03
N VAL A 99 -0.42 -1.10 21.61
CA VAL A 99 -1.14 -1.30 20.34
C VAL A 99 -0.19 -1.17 19.15
N LEU A 100 0.70 -0.19 19.22
CA LEU A 100 1.65 0.06 18.15
C LEU A 100 2.71 -1.06 18.07
N VAL A 101 3.18 -1.59 19.22
CA VAL A 101 4.09 -2.74 19.29
C VAL A 101 3.44 -4.01 18.73
N GLU A 102 2.17 -4.27 19.05
CA GLU A 102 1.43 -5.42 18.50
C GLU A 102 1.32 -5.34 16.97
N MET A 103 1.01 -4.16 16.43
CA MET A 103 0.90 -3.97 14.99
C MET A 103 2.23 -4.18 14.26
N VAL A 104 3.34 -3.68 14.81
CA VAL A 104 4.64 -3.93 14.18
C VAL A 104 5.05 -5.40 14.31
N SER A 105 4.76 -6.04 15.43
CA SER A 105 5.02 -7.48 15.61
C SER A 105 4.23 -8.30 14.57
N MET A 106 2.99 -7.90 14.28
CA MET A 106 2.18 -8.51 13.24
C MET A 106 2.76 -8.27 11.83
N LEU A 107 3.31 -7.08 11.56
CA LEU A 107 4.02 -6.78 10.31
C LEU A 107 5.25 -7.66 10.14
N VAL A 108 6.12 -7.74 11.16
CA VAL A 108 7.33 -8.59 11.14
C VAL A 108 6.96 -10.06 10.93
N SER A 109 5.90 -10.53 11.59
CA SER A 109 5.38 -11.89 11.40
C SER A 109 4.87 -12.11 9.97
N THR A 110 4.19 -11.12 9.38
CA THR A 110 3.71 -11.17 8.00
C THR A 110 4.86 -11.21 6.99
N CYS A 111 5.98 -10.55 7.29
CA CYS A 111 7.21 -10.60 6.49
C CYS A 111 7.98 -11.93 6.62
N ASN A 112 7.59 -12.85 7.51
CA ASN A 112 8.29 -14.10 7.74
C ASN A 112 7.97 -15.16 6.68
N VAL A 113 8.19 -14.79 5.41
CA VAL A 113 7.94 -15.60 4.22
C VAL A 113 9.25 -15.69 3.43
N PRO A 114 9.59 -16.86 2.86
CA PRO A 114 10.80 -17.01 2.04
C PRO A 114 10.87 -15.97 0.92
N GLY A 115 12.06 -15.39 0.71
CA GLY A 115 12.30 -14.37 -0.32
C GLY A 115 12.08 -12.91 0.13
N MET A 116 11.61 -12.68 1.36
CA MET A 116 11.33 -11.33 1.89
C MET A 116 12.31 -10.89 2.99
N GLU A 117 13.52 -11.46 3.04
CA GLU A 117 14.45 -11.24 4.16
C GLU A 117 14.87 -9.78 4.35
N VAL A 118 15.02 -9.03 3.25
CA VAL A 118 15.33 -7.59 3.30
C VAL A 118 14.17 -6.79 3.90
N ILE A 119 12.93 -7.12 3.52
CA ILE A 119 11.74 -6.43 4.03
C ILE A 119 11.50 -6.81 5.49
N LYS A 120 11.74 -8.07 5.87
CA LYS A 120 11.69 -8.54 7.25
C LYS A 120 12.70 -7.81 8.12
N GLN A 121 13.95 -7.69 7.67
CA GLN A 121 14.98 -6.94 8.39
C GLN A 121 14.54 -5.48 8.56
N ARG A 122 14.03 -4.85 7.50
CA ARG A 122 13.54 -3.46 7.57
C ARG A 122 12.37 -3.30 8.54
N ALA A 123 11.43 -4.24 8.55
CA ALA A 123 10.32 -4.26 9.49
C ALA A 123 10.79 -4.41 10.94
N ALA A 124 11.81 -5.22 11.19
CA ALA A 124 12.42 -5.36 12.51
C ALA A 124 13.12 -4.06 12.96
N ASP A 125 13.83 -3.39 12.05
CA ASP A 125 14.47 -2.09 12.35
C ASP A 125 13.41 -1.03 12.72
N ILE A 126 12.27 -1.00 12.01
CA ILE A 126 11.14 -0.12 12.33
C ILE A 126 10.57 -0.46 13.71
N ALA A 127 10.44 -1.75 14.05
CA ALA A 127 9.97 -2.18 15.37
C ALA A 127 10.85 -1.61 16.49
N ILE A 128 12.18 -1.66 16.32
CA ILE A 128 13.13 -1.10 17.28
C ILE A 128 12.96 0.43 17.37
N GLN A 129 12.89 1.12 16.23
CA GLN A 129 12.69 2.58 16.20
C GLN A 129 11.38 2.98 16.86
N LEU A 130 10.35 2.15 16.76
CA LEU A 130 9.03 2.39 17.29
C LEU A 130 8.95 2.16 18.79
N CYS A 131 9.65 1.16 19.30
CA CYS A 131 9.90 1.01 20.75
C CYS A 131 10.64 2.22 21.31
N ILE A 132 11.65 2.73 20.60
CA ILE A 132 12.38 3.95 20.99
C ILE A 132 11.42 5.16 20.98
N HIS A 133 10.61 5.33 19.92
CA HIS A 133 9.63 6.40 19.84
C HIS A 133 8.61 6.35 20.98
N ALA A 134 8.10 5.16 21.32
CA ALA A 134 7.18 4.96 22.44
C ALA A 134 7.80 5.33 23.79
N ILE A 135 9.08 5.04 24.00
CA ILE A 135 9.80 5.31 25.26
C ILE A 135 10.20 6.79 25.36
N PHE A 136 10.72 7.37 24.28
CA PHE A 136 11.35 8.70 24.29
C PHE A 136 10.47 9.82 23.71
N ARG A 137 9.27 9.50 23.18
CA ARG A 137 8.36 10.44 22.48
C ARG A 137 9.08 11.30 21.45
N THR A 138 9.92 10.68 20.62
CA THR A 138 10.59 11.35 19.48
C THR A 138 9.56 11.73 18.41
N GLY A 139 9.93 12.41 17.33
CA GLY A 139 8.97 12.71 16.24
C GLY A 139 8.58 11.46 15.43
N PRO A 140 7.37 11.39 14.84
CA PRO A 140 6.91 10.25 14.03
C PRO A 140 7.60 10.14 12.65
N THR A 141 8.45 11.10 12.29
CA THR A 141 9.04 11.23 10.97
C THR A 141 9.90 10.03 10.56
N THR A 142 10.79 9.55 11.45
CA THR A 142 11.66 8.40 11.14
C THR A 142 10.85 7.12 10.92
N LEU A 143 9.76 6.94 11.66
CA LEU A 143 8.85 5.80 11.50
C LEU A 143 8.12 5.83 10.17
N LEU A 144 7.60 7.00 9.79
CA LEU A 144 6.96 7.18 8.49
C LEU A 144 7.92 6.89 7.34
N HIS A 145 9.18 7.35 7.43
CA HIS A 145 10.21 7.01 6.44
C HIS A 145 10.46 5.50 6.35
N GLY A 146 10.54 4.80 7.49
CA GLY A 146 10.67 3.34 7.49
C GLY A 146 9.49 2.64 6.81
N LEU A 147 8.25 3.06 7.09
CA LEU A 147 7.05 2.50 6.47
C LEU A 147 7.00 2.78 4.95
N VAL A 148 7.46 3.96 4.53
CA VAL A 148 7.63 4.32 3.11
C VAL A 148 8.64 3.39 2.43
N ASP A 149 9.75 3.06 3.08
CA ASP A 149 10.76 2.17 2.52
C ASP A 149 10.25 0.74 2.37
N ILE A 150 9.48 0.21 3.32
CA ILE A 150 8.79 -1.08 3.15
C ILE A 150 7.93 -1.05 1.89
N MET A 151 7.13 0.01 1.73
CA MET A 151 6.22 0.12 0.60
C MET A 151 6.95 0.25 -0.76
N ARG A 152 8.16 0.80 -0.79
CA ARG A 152 9.02 0.85 -1.99
C ARG A 152 9.66 -0.49 -2.34
N MET A 153 9.86 -1.34 -1.34
CA MET A 153 10.38 -2.71 -1.55
C MET A 153 9.30 -3.67 -2.02
N LEU A 154 8.02 -3.33 -1.86
CA LEU A 154 6.89 -4.10 -2.37
C LEU A 154 6.60 -3.73 -3.82
N GLU A 155 6.12 -4.71 -4.60
CA GLU A 155 5.75 -4.50 -5.99
C GLU A 155 4.65 -3.42 -6.12
N PRO A 156 4.78 -2.49 -7.08
CA PRO A 156 3.75 -1.50 -7.35
C PRO A 156 2.49 -2.18 -7.93
N PRO A 157 1.29 -1.65 -7.68
CA PRO A 157 0.05 -2.25 -8.18
C PRO A 157 0.03 -2.29 -9.71
N ILE A 158 -0.42 -3.39 -10.30
CA ILE A 158 -0.45 -3.64 -11.77
C ILE A 158 -1.11 -2.47 -12.51
N LEU A 159 -2.22 -1.95 -11.99
CA LEU A 159 -2.93 -0.83 -12.60
C LEU A 159 -2.06 0.44 -12.69
N LEU A 160 -1.25 0.72 -11.66
CA LEU A 160 -0.31 1.84 -11.68
C LEU A 160 0.86 1.59 -12.65
N GLN A 161 1.31 0.34 -12.76
CA GLN A 161 2.35 -0.03 -13.73
C GLN A 161 1.88 0.15 -15.18
N LEU A 162 0.61 -0.20 -15.46
CA LEU A 162 -0.05 0.01 -16.75
C LEU A 162 -0.24 1.50 -17.07
N GLU A 163 -0.70 2.30 -16.11
CA GLU A 163 -0.79 3.76 -16.26
C GLU A 163 0.57 4.35 -16.67
N ARG A 164 1.66 3.90 -16.04
CA ARG A 164 3.04 4.34 -16.29
C ARG A 164 3.66 3.78 -17.58
N GLY A 165 3.00 2.83 -18.23
CA GLY A 165 3.56 2.15 -19.41
C GLY A 165 4.82 1.33 -19.12
N LYS A 166 4.98 0.86 -17.88
CA LYS A 166 6.11 0.05 -17.44
C LYS A 166 5.59 -1.12 -16.59
N LEU A 167 4.92 -2.06 -17.25
CA LEU A 167 4.51 -3.30 -16.62
C LEU A 167 5.75 -4.17 -16.40
N GLU A 168 5.96 -4.64 -15.17
CA GLU A 168 7.06 -5.48 -14.79
C GLU A 168 7.07 -6.77 -15.61
N GLY A 169 8.26 -7.17 -16.07
CA GLY A 169 8.42 -8.28 -17.02
C GLY A 169 8.17 -7.90 -18.49
N LEU A 170 7.69 -6.69 -18.81
CA LEU A 170 7.54 -6.20 -20.18
C LEU A 170 8.42 -4.96 -20.44
N SER A 171 8.91 -4.83 -21.67
CA SER A 171 9.49 -3.58 -22.15
C SER A 171 8.42 -2.50 -22.30
N ARG A 172 8.84 -1.23 -22.41
CA ARG A 172 7.93 -0.11 -22.67
C ARG A 172 7.15 -0.29 -23.98
N ALA A 173 7.80 -0.83 -25.01
CA ALA A 173 7.15 -1.10 -26.30
C ALA A 173 6.08 -2.19 -26.17
N GLU A 174 6.38 -3.27 -25.45
CA GLU A 174 5.42 -4.36 -25.19
C GLU A 174 4.26 -3.90 -24.31
N THR A 175 4.53 -3.07 -23.30
CA THR A 175 3.47 -2.48 -22.46
C THR A 175 2.56 -1.58 -23.29
N GLN A 176 3.12 -0.77 -24.20
CA GLN A 176 2.32 0.09 -25.08
C GLN A 176 1.47 -0.72 -26.07
N GLN A 177 2.02 -1.80 -26.63
CA GLN A 177 1.26 -2.72 -27.49
C GLN A 177 0.13 -3.40 -26.72
N LEU A 178 0.37 -3.78 -25.46
CA LEU A 178 -0.67 -4.34 -24.60
C LEU A 178 -1.78 -3.33 -24.35
N LYS A 179 -1.45 -2.09 -23.99
CA LYS A 179 -2.40 -0.98 -23.78
C LYS A 179 -3.30 -0.76 -25.00
N GLN A 180 -2.72 -0.70 -26.19
CA GLN A 180 -3.46 -0.57 -27.46
C GLN A 180 -4.40 -1.75 -27.70
N LYS A 181 -3.97 -2.99 -27.39
CA LYS A 181 -4.81 -4.18 -27.55
C LYS A 181 -6.01 -4.22 -26.62
N ILE A 182 -5.89 -3.63 -25.43
CA ILE A 182 -6.96 -3.60 -24.40
C ILE A 182 -7.75 -2.28 -24.39
N GLY A 183 -7.47 -1.36 -25.32
CA GLY A 183 -8.20 -0.09 -25.46
C GLY A 183 -7.92 0.94 -24.36
N LEU A 184 -6.74 0.86 -23.72
CA LEU A 184 -6.25 1.83 -22.74
C LEU A 184 -5.23 2.77 -23.40
N ASP A 185 -5.68 3.61 -24.34
CA ASP A 185 -4.84 4.61 -25.02
C ASP A 185 -4.74 5.93 -24.25
#